data_AF-A0A136PI60-F1
#
_entry.id   AF-A0A136PI60-F1
#
_cell.length_a   1.000
_cell.length_b   1.000
_cell.length_c   1.000
_cell.angle_alpha   90.00
_cell.angle_beta   90.00
_cell.angle_gamma   90.00
#
_symmetry.space_group_name_H-M   'P 1'
#
loop_
_entity.id
_entity.type
_entity.pdbx_description
1 polymer ?
#
loop_
_entity_poly.entity_id
_entity_poly.type
_entity_poly.pdbx_seq_one_letter_code
_entity_poly.pdbx_strand_id
1 'polypeptide(L)' 'MGRRLVAEGCGGYQFGPGPQWTDVDRQSYAAWQRKLGFTGADADGWPGRSTWDQLRVPKS' A
#
# COMPACT_ATOMS: atom_id res chain seq x y z
N MET A 1 -5.86 2.85 -4.17
CA MET A 1 -4.71 2.25 -3.46
C MET A 1 -5.00 2.01 -1.99
N GLY A 2 -5.13 3.07 -1.18
CA GLY A 2 -5.38 2.89 0.25
C GLY A 2 -6.63 2.07 0.59
N ARG A 3 -7.69 2.13 -0.24
CA ARG A 3 -8.88 1.27 -0.03
C ARG A 3 -8.58 -0.23 -0.15
N ARG A 4 -7.60 -0.60 -0.97
CA ARG A 4 -7.12 -1.98 -1.08
C ARG A 4 -6.26 -2.37 0.11
N LEU A 5 -5.38 -1.48 0.57
CA LEU A 5 -4.62 -1.70 1.81
C LEU A 5 -5.53 -1.92 3.01
N VAL A 6 -6.62 -1.15 3.14
CA VAL A 6 -7.66 -1.36 4.15
C VAL A 6 -8.32 -2.74 3.98
N ALA A 7 -8.71 -3.10 2.75
CA ALA A 7 -9.31 -4.40 2.47
C ALA A 7 -8.36 -5.58 2.78
N GLU A 8 -7.05 -5.38 2.61
CA GLU A 8 -6.00 -6.34 2.94
C GLU A 8 -5.67 -6.38 4.45
N GLY A 9 -6.32 -5.53 5.26
CA GLY A 9 -6.09 -5.43 6.70
C GLY A 9 -4.79 -4.70 7.09
N CYS A 10 -4.14 -4.03 6.13
CA CYS A 10 -2.91 -3.26 6.33
C CYS A 10 -3.17 -1.75 6.42
N GLY A 11 -4.40 -1.29 6.18
CA GLY A 11 -4.76 0.13 6.19
C GLY A 11 -5.01 0.66 7.59
N GLY A 12 -4.05 1.42 8.13
CA GLY A 12 -4.15 2.11 9.42
C GLY A 12 -4.86 3.47 9.35
N TYR A 13 -5.92 3.58 8.55
CA TYR A 13 -6.58 4.88 8.31
C TYR A 13 -7.69 5.13 9.32
N GLN A 14 -7.60 6.21 10.10
CA GLN A 14 -8.70 6.64 10.99
C GLN A 14 -9.90 7.21 10.23
N PHE A 15 -9.66 7.95 9.14
CA PHE A 15 -10.70 8.56 8.30
C PHE A 15 -10.82 7.94 6.91
N GLY A 16 -10.25 6.75 6.73
CA GLY A 16 -10.10 6.13 5.43
C GLY A 16 -9.04 6.82 4.56
N PRO A 17 -8.64 6.16 3.47
CA PRO A 17 -7.60 6.62 2.58
C PRO A 17 -8.09 7.80 1.72
N GLY A 18 -7.38 8.92 1.82
CA GLY A 18 -7.63 10.12 1.02
C GLY A 18 -7.09 10.02 -0.41
N PRO A 19 -7.38 11.02 -1.27
CA PRO A 19 -6.81 11.11 -2.61
C PRO A 19 -5.31 11.46 -2.60
N GLN A 20 -4.81 12.07 -1.51
CA GLN A 20 -3.41 12.38 -1.34
C GLN A 20 -2.65 11.25 -0.65
N TRP A 21 -1.44 10.99 -1.14
CA TRP A 21 -0.50 10.10 -0.50
C TRP A 21 0.07 10.75 0.76
N THR A 22 -0.07 10.08 1.89
CA THR A 22 0.42 10.51 3.20
C THR A 22 1.39 9.49 3.80
N ASP A 23 2.01 9.84 4.93
CA ASP A 23 2.87 8.90 5.65
C ASP A 23 2.10 7.66 6.14
N VAL A 24 0.78 7.78 6.38
CA VAL A 24 -0.10 6.65 6.73
C VAL A 24 -0.23 5.69 5.55
N ASP A 25 -0.35 6.21 4.33
CA ASP A 25 -0.34 5.40 3.11
C ASP A 25 0.98 4.66 2.97
N ARG A 26 2.11 5.36 3.18
CA ARG A 26 3.44 4.74 3.08
C ARG A 26 3.63 3.61 4.09
N GLN A 27 3.23 3.82 5.36
CA GLN A 27 3.32 2.78 6.39
C GLN A 27 2.38 1.60 6.10
N SER A 28 1.15 1.88 5.69
CA SER A 28 0.17 0.85 5.32
C SER A 28 0.65 0.03 4.13
N TYR A 29 1.27 0.69 3.15
CA TYR A 29 1.83 0.04 1.97
C TYR A 29 3.07 -0.80 2.31
N ALA A 30 3.97 -0.31 3.17
CA ALA A 30 5.11 -1.08 3.65
C ALA A 30 4.67 -2.33 4.42
N ALA A 31 3.63 -2.23 5.25
CA ALA A 31 3.06 -3.37 5.96
C ALA A 31 2.47 -4.41 5.00
N TRP A 32 1.77 -3.95 3.96
CA TRP A 32 1.24 -4.83 2.92
C TRP A 32 2.34 -5.49 2.07
N GLN A 33 3.38 -4.76 1.70
CA GLN A 33 4.54 -5.30 1.00
C GLN A 33 5.19 -6.43 1.84
N ARG A 34 5.41 -6.19 3.14
CA ARG A 34 5.94 -7.23 4.05
C ARG A 34 5.01 -8.43 4.15
N LYS A 35 3.69 -8.22 4.16
CA LYS A 35 2.68 -9.29 4.19
C LYS A 35 2.73 -10.16 2.93
N LEU A 36 3.03 -9.58 1.77
CA LEU A 36 3.27 -10.32 0.53
C LEU A 36 4.63 -11.03 0.47
N GLY A 37 5.48 -10.86 1.49
CA GLY A 37 6.82 -11.46 1.53
C GLY A 37 7.90 -10.61 0.87
N PHE A 38 7.59 -9.36 0.49
CA PHE A 38 8.63 -8.44 0.05
C PHE A 38 9.52 -8.02 1.23
N THR A 39 10.81 -7.90 0.96
CA THR A 39 11.82 -7.52 1.97
C THR A 39 12.82 -6.53 1.38
N GLY A 40 13.51 -5.79 2.25
CA GLY A 40 14.50 -4.80 1.83
C GLY A 40 13.89 -3.67 1.00
N ALA A 41 14.47 -3.42 -0.18
CA ALA A 41 14.08 -2.34 -1.07
C ALA A 41 12.71 -2.52 -1.73
N ASP A 42 12.11 -3.71 -1.66
CA ASP A 42 10.77 -3.96 -2.19
C ASP A 42 9.65 -3.73 -1.15
N ALA A 43 10.00 -3.44 0.12
CA ALA A 43 9.08 -3.20 1.24
C ALA A 43 9.35 -1.86 1.95
N ASP A 44 9.79 -0.89 1.16
CA ASP A 44 10.12 0.49 1.47
C ASP A 44 8.88 1.41 1.59
N GLY A 45 7.69 0.88 1.36
CA GLY A 45 6.43 1.62 1.44
C GLY A 45 6.16 2.50 0.24
N TRP A 46 7.04 2.48 -0.76
CA TRP A 46 6.85 3.25 -1.98
C TRP A 46 6.19 2.41 -3.07
N PRO A 47 5.18 2.97 -3.76
CA PRO A 47 4.61 2.35 -4.94
C PRO A 47 5.60 2.37 -6.11
N GLY A 48 6.46 1.35 -6.18
CA GLY A 48 7.21 1.02 -7.40
C GLY A 48 6.28 0.43 -8.47
N ARG A 49 6.66 0.52 -9.75
CA ARG A 49 5.89 -0.10 -10.86
C ARG A 49 5.58 -1.58 -10.60
N SER A 50 6.55 -2.32 -10.07
CA SER A 50 6.44 -3.74 -9.73
C SER A 50 5.38 -4.02 -8.66
N THR A 51 5.37 -3.26 -7.57
CA THR A 51 4.39 -3.44 -6.48
C THR A 51 3.02 -2.86 -6.84
N TRP A 52 2.98 -1.81 -7.67
CA TRP A 52 1.74 -1.25 -8.21
C TRP A 52 0.99 -2.25 -9.09
N ASP A 53 1.69 -2.95 -9.98
CA ASP A 53 1.10 -4.00 -10.81
C ASP A 53 0.60 -5.19 -9.96
N GLN A 54 1.33 -5.55 -8.89
CA GLN A 54 0.88 -6.59 -7.96
C GLN A 54 -0.32 -6.19 -7.11
N LEU A 55 -0.45 -4.92 -6.73
CA LEU A 55 -1.64 -4.44 -6.01
C LEU A 55 -2.91 -4.56 -6.89
N ARG A 56 -2.75 -4.80 -8.21
CA ARG A 56 -3.83 -4.91 -9.21
C ARG A 56 -4.83 -3.78 -9.02
N VAL A 57 -4.34 -2.56 -8.77
CA VAL A 57 -5.22 -1.39 -8.67
C VAL A 57 -5.87 -1.25 -10.04
N PRO A 58 -7.22 -1.36 -10.13
CA PRO A 58 -7.88 -1.20 -11.41
C PRO A 58 -7.50 0.18 -11.95
N LYS A 59 -6.83 0.20 -13.11
CA LYS A 59 -6.73 1.42 -13.91
C LYS A 59 -8.16 1.75 -14.30
N SER A 60 -8.71 2.81 -13.74
CA SER A 60 -9.89 3.46 -14.32
C SER A 60 -9.56 3.97 -15.72
#